data_AF-A0A0G2E4E5-F1
#
_entry.id   AF-A0A0G2E4E5-F1
#
_cell.length_a   1.000
_cell.length_b   1.000
_cell.length_c   1.000
_cell.angle_alpha   90.00
_cell.angle_beta   90.00
_cell.angle_gamma   90.00
#
_symmetry.space_group_name_H-M   'P 1'
#
loop_
_entity.id
_entity.type
_entity.pdbx_description
1 polymer ?
#
loop_
_entity_poly.entity_id
_entity_poly.type
_entity_poly.pdbx_seq_one_letter_code
_entity_poly.pdbx_strand_id
1 'polypeptide(L)'
;MIWYLLYAFRGTTEPPKLSSEHPIRRAFASYGNATARHWLFSLLLSVAVAVFLCYPVVFLYESPAAGGLPHHVWTSVRAYDGPENVTPDVEMRQLWVHGSYMKALDARVLRDALTIQDKLIGPNFGHELGGGVNITGDEDATADGPLDDSQELAGCCSDRVSEITSWSCHSPLMYWNCSLPALEGDGDVLGTINSQRGRRSSYNFTLQPLSVFAGKSFNGTRLLAADALVITIFDRAGGSIAEEFDRRSRRLARDASDEWNFYPASGSTYRSRLYEFRYQPMSMNDAWTLVLAYSLMLFYVLFSLRKLKAVKNVHIHLL
;
A
#
# COMPACT_ATOMS: atom_id res chain seq x y z
N MET A 1 36.34 18.51 13.30
CA MET A 1 35.23 18.94 14.19
C MET A 1 35.08 18.08 15.45
N ILE A 2 35.40 16.77 15.42
CA ILE A 2 35.44 15.89 16.64
C ILE A 2 36.32 16.44 17.78
N TRP A 3 37.37 17.19 17.46
CA TRP A 3 38.27 17.82 18.46
C TRP A 3 37.61 18.86 19.37
N TYR A 4 36.60 19.56 18.89
CA TYR A 4 35.85 20.53 19.69
C TYR A 4 34.92 19.83 20.70
N LEU A 5 34.43 18.62 20.39
CA LEU A 5 33.59 17.84 21.30
C LEU A 5 34.39 17.25 22.48
N LEU A 6 35.68 16.99 22.28
CA LEU A 6 36.58 16.46 23.32
C LEU A 6 37.18 17.56 24.22
N TYR A 7 36.86 18.84 23.97
CA TYR A 7 37.38 19.99 24.71
C TYR A 7 37.06 19.92 26.20
N ALA A 8 35.84 19.53 26.57
CA ALA A 8 35.39 19.43 27.96
C ALA A 8 36.21 18.42 28.80
N PHE A 9 36.84 17.43 28.15
CA PHE A 9 37.65 16.41 28.82
C PHE A 9 39.15 16.71 28.79
N ARG A 10 39.61 17.60 27.90
CA ARG A 10 41.05 17.75 27.60
C ARG A 10 41.64 19.10 28.02
N GLY A 11 40.82 20.14 28.20
CA GLY A 11 41.27 21.47 28.64
C GLY A 11 42.20 22.19 27.65
N THR A 12 42.47 21.62 26.46
CA THR A 12 43.30 22.23 25.42
C THR A 12 42.60 22.19 24.06
N THR A 13 42.77 23.25 23.28
CA THR A 13 42.26 23.36 21.89
C THR A 13 43.27 22.86 20.86
N GLU A 14 44.51 22.58 21.27
CA GLU A 14 45.56 22.09 20.38
C GLU A 14 45.42 20.59 20.09
N PRO A 15 45.52 20.17 18.81
CA PRO A 15 45.50 18.76 18.46
C PRO A 15 46.72 18.04 19.05
N PRO A 16 46.60 16.74 19.38
CA PRO A 16 47.64 15.99 20.02
C PRO A 16 48.70 15.69 18.98
N LYS A 17 49.91 16.15 19.23
CA LYS A 17 51.04 15.82 18.37
C LYS A 17 51.43 14.38 18.64
N LEU A 18 50.81 13.45 17.90
CA LEU A 18 51.19 12.04 17.90
C LEU A 18 52.66 11.93 17.48
N SER A 19 53.45 11.15 18.21
CA SER A 19 54.85 10.90 17.90
C SER A 19 55.01 10.30 16.49
N SER A 20 56.20 10.45 15.90
CA SER A 20 56.51 9.91 14.58
C SER A 20 56.39 8.40 14.46
N GLU A 21 56.61 7.72 15.57
CA GLU A 21 56.56 6.26 15.67
C GLU A 21 55.14 5.71 15.90
N HIS A 22 54.14 6.58 16.09
CA HIS A 22 52.80 6.10 16.44
C HIS A 22 52.14 5.32 15.28
N PRO A 23 51.64 4.09 15.50
CA PRO A 23 51.16 3.20 14.43
C PRO A 23 49.99 3.80 13.64
N ILE A 24 49.06 4.47 14.31
CA ILE A 24 47.94 5.17 13.67
C ILE A 24 48.44 6.26 12.70
N ARG A 25 49.44 7.05 13.10
CA ARG A 25 49.99 8.12 12.26
C ARG A 25 50.68 7.54 11.03
N ARG A 26 51.41 6.43 11.20
CA ARG A 26 52.07 5.71 10.11
C ARG A 26 51.06 5.13 9.12
N ALA A 27 49.97 4.52 9.60
CA ALA A 27 48.91 3.96 8.76
C ALA A 27 48.18 5.03 7.93
N PHE A 28 47.78 6.15 8.54
CA PHE A 28 47.15 7.26 7.80
C PHE A 28 48.13 7.92 6.81
N ALA A 29 49.40 8.05 7.17
CA ALA A 29 50.42 8.61 6.28
C ALA A 29 50.70 7.68 5.08
N SER A 30 50.79 6.37 5.30
CA SER A 30 50.97 5.41 4.21
C SER A 30 49.76 5.35 3.29
N TYR A 31 48.54 5.35 3.86
CA TYR A 31 47.30 5.39 3.09
C TYR A 31 47.21 6.68 2.27
N GLY A 32 47.42 7.84 2.89
CA GLY A 32 47.37 9.13 2.20
C GLY A 32 48.42 9.25 1.08
N ASN A 33 49.64 8.76 1.29
CA ASN A 33 50.69 8.75 0.26
C ASN A 33 50.32 7.81 -0.91
N ALA A 34 49.75 6.63 -0.63
CA ALA A 34 49.26 5.73 -1.66
C ALA A 34 48.11 6.35 -2.48
N THR A 35 47.14 6.99 -1.81
CA THR A 35 46.03 7.71 -2.44
C THR A 35 46.52 8.87 -3.31
N ALA A 36 47.50 9.66 -2.84
CA ALA A 36 48.05 10.78 -3.59
C ALA A 36 48.84 10.31 -4.83
N ARG A 37 49.61 9.22 -4.73
CA ARG A 37 50.35 8.64 -5.86
C ARG A 37 49.41 8.04 -6.91
N HIS A 38 48.31 7.44 -6.49
CA HIS A 38 47.32 6.79 -7.37
C HIS A 38 45.97 7.51 -7.35
N TRP A 39 45.99 8.83 -7.48
CA TRP A 39 44.81 9.68 -7.36
C TRP A 39 43.67 9.30 -8.32
N LEU A 40 44.00 8.96 -9.57
CA LEU A 40 43.01 8.59 -10.59
C LEU A 40 42.28 7.29 -10.23
N PHE A 41 43.03 6.27 -9.81
CA PHE A 41 42.46 4.98 -9.39
C PHE A 41 41.58 5.16 -8.15
N SER A 42 42.03 5.96 -7.17
CA SER A 42 41.25 6.23 -5.96
C SER A 42 39.94 6.97 -6.26
N LEU A 43 39.95 7.93 -7.20
CA LEU A 43 38.74 8.62 -7.64
C LEU A 43 37.78 7.66 -8.34
N LEU A 44 38.26 6.89 -9.32
CA LEU A 44 37.43 5.93 -10.07
C LEU A 44 36.81 4.87 -9.16
N LEU A 45 37.58 4.33 -8.21
CA LEU A 45 37.08 3.37 -7.24
C LEU A 45 35.98 3.98 -6.36
N SER A 46 36.17 5.21 -5.88
CA SER A 46 35.16 5.89 -5.04
C SER A 46 33.85 6.14 -5.80
N VAL A 47 33.94 6.57 -7.07
CA VAL A 47 32.77 6.76 -7.94
C VAL A 47 32.09 5.43 -8.23
N ALA A 48 32.85 4.37 -8.55
CA ALA A 48 32.29 3.05 -8.80
C ALA A 48 31.51 2.51 -7.59
N VAL A 49 32.08 2.65 -6.39
CA VAL A 49 31.42 2.26 -5.13
C VAL A 49 30.16 3.10 -4.89
N ALA A 50 30.23 4.43 -5.10
CA ALA A 50 29.07 5.30 -4.93
C ALA A 50 27.93 4.94 -5.89
N VAL A 51 28.24 4.71 -7.17
CA VAL A 51 27.25 4.28 -8.18
C VAL A 51 26.67 2.92 -7.80
N PHE A 52 27.49 1.96 -7.40
CA PHE A 52 27.03 0.62 -7.00
C PHE A 52 26.08 0.69 -5.80
N LEU A 53 26.38 1.51 -4.80
CA LEU A 53 25.52 1.69 -3.63
C LEU A 53 24.24 2.47 -3.93
N CYS A 54 24.26 3.40 -4.89
CA CYS A 54 23.08 4.17 -5.31
C CYS A 54 22.20 3.42 -6.32
N TYR A 55 22.74 2.44 -7.05
CA TYR A 55 22.04 1.70 -8.10
C TYR A 55 20.72 1.04 -7.65
N PRO A 56 20.62 0.42 -6.46
CA PRO A 56 19.37 -0.20 -6.00
C PRO A 56 18.20 0.77 -5.88
N VAL A 57 18.44 2.07 -5.65
CA VAL A 57 17.38 3.09 -5.48
C VAL A 57 16.47 3.16 -6.71
N VAL A 58 16.99 2.88 -7.90
CA VAL A 58 16.23 2.89 -9.16
C VAL A 58 15.25 1.71 -9.25
N PHE A 59 15.57 0.57 -8.63
CA PHE A 59 14.77 -0.66 -8.73
C PHE A 59 13.82 -0.89 -7.56
N LEU A 60 13.97 -0.14 -6.46
CA LEU A 60 13.09 -0.24 -5.29
C LEU A 60 11.67 0.29 -5.54
N TYR A 61 11.41 0.96 -6.67
CA TYR A 61 10.10 1.56 -6.97
C TYR A 61 9.10 0.58 -7.61
N GLU A 62 9.56 -0.57 -8.14
CA GLU A 62 8.71 -1.50 -8.93
C GLU A 62 8.80 -2.95 -8.43
N SER A 63 8.57 -3.20 -7.13
CA SER A 63 8.36 -4.58 -6.66
C SER A 63 6.87 -4.85 -6.36
N PRO A 64 6.13 -5.49 -7.28
CA PRO A 64 4.76 -5.94 -7.00
C PRO A 64 4.70 -7.11 -6.01
N ALA A 65 5.84 -7.79 -5.74
CA ALA A 65 5.93 -8.94 -4.84
C ALA A 65 5.90 -8.56 -3.35
N ALA A 66 6.17 -7.29 -3.02
CA ALA A 66 6.05 -6.74 -1.67
C ALA A 66 4.91 -5.72 -1.65
N GLY A 67 3.67 -6.18 -1.89
CA GLY A 67 2.47 -5.38 -1.69
C GLY A 67 2.58 -3.98 -2.29
N GLY A 68 2.67 -3.89 -3.63
CA GLY A 68 2.92 -2.69 -4.44
C GLY A 68 1.95 -1.50 -4.29
N LEU A 69 1.51 -1.19 -3.07
CA LEU A 69 1.26 0.17 -2.66
C LEU A 69 2.61 0.89 -2.77
N PRO A 70 2.73 1.95 -3.57
CA PRO A 70 3.88 2.82 -3.43
C PRO A 70 3.99 3.15 -1.94
N HIS A 71 5.15 3.00 -1.31
CA HIS A 71 5.37 3.73 -0.07
C HIS A 71 5.53 5.18 -0.50
N HIS A 72 4.41 5.84 -0.77
CA HIS A 72 4.43 7.25 -1.07
C HIS A 72 4.75 7.91 0.27
N VAL A 73 5.99 8.40 0.39
CA VAL A 73 6.53 9.10 1.58
C VAL A 73 5.60 10.22 2.05
N TRP A 74 4.72 10.65 1.16
CA TRP A 74 3.74 11.71 1.29
C TRP A 74 2.34 11.22 1.64
N THR A 75 2.13 9.94 1.92
CA THR A 75 0.85 9.45 2.43
C THR A 75 1.00 8.75 3.76
N SER A 76 0.17 9.18 4.69
CA SER A 76 0.07 8.59 6.01
C SER A 76 -1.35 8.10 6.24
N VAL A 77 -1.46 6.89 6.77
CA VAL A 77 -2.71 6.34 7.29
C VAL A 77 -2.57 6.30 8.79
N ARG A 78 -3.41 7.07 9.50
CA ARG A 78 -3.45 7.08 10.97
C ARG A 78 -4.86 6.87 11.47
N ALA A 79 -4.98 6.27 12.65
CA ALA A 79 -6.26 6.27 13.35
C ALA A 79 -6.71 7.72 13.56
N TYR A 80 -7.97 8.00 13.26
CA TYR A 80 -8.54 9.32 13.46
C TYR A 80 -8.70 9.60 14.95
N ASP A 81 -8.17 10.72 15.40
CA ASP A 81 -8.14 11.16 16.81
C ASP A 81 -8.98 12.44 17.02
N GLY A 82 -9.93 12.69 16.10
CA GLY A 82 -10.84 13.84 16.18
C GLY A 82 -12.21 13.47 16.75
N PRO A 83 -13.21 14.35 16.61
CA PRO A 83 -14.56 14.12 17.16
C PRO A 83 -15.22 12.83 16.62
N GLU A 84 -15.87 12.07 17.50
CA GLU A 84 -16.52 10.79 17.13
C GLU A 84 -17.69 10.94 16.14
N ASN A 85 -18.25 12.15 16.00
CA ASN A 85 -19.40 12.44 15.13
C ASN A 85 -19.03 12.74 13.67
N VAL A 86 -17.79 12.45 13.25
CA VAL A 86 -17.38 12.65 11.85
C VAL A 86 -17.85 11.49 10.99
N THR A 87 -18.62 11.81 9.95
CA THR A 87 -19.04 10.85 8.94
C THR A 87 -17.85 10.47 8.05
N PRO A 88 -17.50 9.18 7.92
CA PRO A 88 -16.46 8.73 7.01
C PRO A 88 -16.85 8.99 5.54
N ASP A 89 -15.86 9.33 4.70
CA ASP A 89 -16.06 9.44 3.25
C ASP A 89 -16.36 8.08 2.60
N VAL A 90 -15.76 7.02 3.15
CA VAL A 90 -15.94 5.63 2.71
C VAL A 90 -15.92 4.72 3.92
N GLU A 91 -17.00 3.97 4.10
CA GLU A 91 -17.04 2.84 5.01
C GLU A 91 -16.61 1.56 4.31
N MET A 92 -15.78 0.78 4.99
CA MET A 92 -15.35 -0.53 4.53
C MET A 92 -15.81 -1.61 5.50
N ARG A 93 -16.35 -2.70 4.97
CA ARG A 93 -16.65 -3.93 5.72
C ARG A 93 -15.98 -5.09 5.01
N GLN A 94 -15.31 -5.95 5.77
CA GLN A 94 -14.57 -7.08 5.22
C GLN A 94 -15.02 -8.39 5.83
N LEU A 95 -15.06 -9.41 4.99
CA LEU A 95 -15.29 -10.80 5.35
C LEU A 95 -14.12 -11.64 4.85
N TRP A 96 -13.61 -12.47 5.74
CA TRP A 96 -12.46 -13.31 5.47
C TRP A 96 -12.89 -14.77 5.53
N VAL A 97 -12.84 -15.45 4.39
CA VAL A 97 -13.16 -16.89 4.30
C VAL A 97 -11.85 -17.65 4.28
N HIS A 98 -11.56 -18.36 5.38
CA HIS A 98 -10.31 -19.08 5.55
C HIS A 98 -10.40 -20.50 4.99
N GLY A 99 -9.36 -20.89 4.26
CA GLY A 99 -9.13 -22.30 3.94
C GLY A 99 -8.24 -22.97 5.00
N SER A 100 -7.89 -24.22 4.74
CA SER A 100 -6.71 -24.80 5.40
C SER A 100 -5.44 -24.03 5.00
N TYR A 101 -4.34 -24.23 5.73
CA TYR A 101 -3.07 -23.54 5.46
C TYR A 101 -2.71 -23.59 3.96
N MET A 102 -2.59 -22.41 3.34
CA MET A 102 -2.29 -22.18 1.92
C MET A 102 -3.27 -22.84 0.93
N LYS A 103 -4.51 -23.10 1.35
CA LYS A 103 -5.55 -23.82 0.57
C LYS A 103 -6.88 -23.06 0.48
N ALA A 104 -6.85 -21.74 0.51
CA ALA A 104 -8.05 -20.93 0.27
C ALA A 104 -8.62 -21.08 -1.15
N LEU A 105 -7.77 -21.48 -2.10
CA LEU A 105 -8.15 -21.65 -3.51
C LEU A 105 -8.69 -23.05 -3.83
N ASP A 106 -8.90 -23.90 -2.81
CA ASP A 106 -9.54 -25.19 -3.01
C ASP A 106 -11.00 -25.00 -3.44
N ALA A 107 -11.47 -25.83 -4.38
CA ALA A 107 -12.82 -25.70 -4.96
C ALA A 107 -13.95 -25.70 -3.92
N ARG A 108 -13.79 -26.44 -2.82
CA ARG A 108 -14.75 -26.43 -1.70
C ARG A 108 -14.83 -25.07 -1.03
N VAL A 109 -13.68 -24.47 -0.72
CA VAL A 109 -13.61 -23.16 -0.05
C VAL A 109 -14.16 -22.07 -0.97
N LEU A 110 -13.88 -22.14 -2.28
CA LEU A 110 -14.43 -21.19 -3.26
C LEU A 110 -15.95 -21.30 -3.39
N ARG A 111 -16.51 -22.53 -3.39
CA ARG A 111 -17.96 -22.77 -3.39
C ARG A 111 -18.63 -22.26 -2.10
N ASP A 112 -18.03 -22.56 -0.96
CA ASP A 112 -18.54 -22.10 0.34
C ASP A 112 -18.47 -20.58 0.42
N ALA A 113 -17.37 -19.97 -0.04
CA ALA A 113 -17.23 -18.52 -0.11
C ALA A 113 -18.31 -17.89 -0.99
N LEU A 114 -18.67 -18.51 -2.13
CA LEU A 114 -19.75 -18.03 -2.99
C LEU A 114 -21.10 -18.13 -2.31
N THR A 115 -21.39 -19.26 -1.66
CA THR A 115 -22.62 -19.45 -0.89
C THR A 115 -22.74 -18.43 0.25
N ILE A 116 -21.66 -18.19 0.98
CA ILE A 116 -21.57 -17.19 2.04
C ILE A 116 -21.79 -15.79 1.48
N GLN A 117 -21.14 -15.46 0.37
CA GLN A 117 -21.30 -14.17 -0.30
C GLN A 117 -22.75 -13.94 -0.72
N ASP A 118 -23.41 -14.91 -1.35
CA ASP A 118 -24.79 -14.76 -1.80
C ASP A 118 -25.77 -14.61 -0.61
N LYS A 119 -25.52 -15.31 0.50
CA LYS A 119 -26.32 -15.12 1.73
C LYS A 119 -26.13 -13.72 2.34
N LEU A 120 -24.97 -13.09 2.17
CA LEU A 120 -24.66 -11.78 2.74
C LEU A 120 -25.02 -10.61 1.81
N ILE A 121 -24.61 -10.66 0.55
CA ILE A 121 -24.73 -9.57 -0.43
C ILE A 121 -25.49 -9.97 -1.70
N GLY A 122 -26.25 -11.07 -1.65
CA GLY A 122 -27.07 -11.52 -2.76
C GLY A 122 -28.30 -10.64 -3.02
N PRO A 123 -29.27 -11.14 -3.81
CA PRO A 123 -30.41 -10.35 -4.28
C PRO A 123 -31.14 -9.67 -3.12
N ASN A 124 -31.58 -8.43 -3.34
CA ASN A 124 -32.22 -7.54 -2.36
C ASN A 124 -31.30 -6.91 -1.31
N PHE A 125 -29.97 -7.12 -1.34
CA PHE A 125 -29.06 -6.36 -0.49
C PHE A 125 -29.04 -4.88 -0.91
N GLY A 126 -29.35 -3.98 0.03
CA GLY A 126 -29.37 -2.52 -0.21
C GLY A 126 -30.54 -1.99 -1.07
N HIS A 127 -31.42 -2.85 -1.61
CA HIS A 127 -32.52 -2.45 -2.49
C HIS A 127 -33.60 -1.60 -1.78
N GLU A 128 -33.87 -1.88 -0.50
CA GLU A 128 -34.81 -1.12 0.33
C GLU A 128 -34.19 0.13 0.99
N LEU A 129 -32.87 0.27 0.89
CA LEU A 129 -32.09 1.29 1.62
C LEU A 129 -31.59 2.41 0.71
N GLY A 130 -31.86 2.33 -0.61
CA GLY A 130 -31.60 3.36 -1.62
C GLY A 130 -32.51 4.59 -1.54
N GLY A 131 -32.86 5.04 -0.34
CA GLY A 131 -33.63 6.25 -0.07
C GLY A 131 -32.82 7.54 -0.23
N GLY A 132 -32.09 7.69 -1.34
CA GLY A 132 -31.35 8.89 -1.69
C GLY A 132 -32.12 9.72 -2.73
N VAL A 133 -32.90 10.69 -2.25
CA VAL A 133 -33.44 11.87 -2.96
C VAL A 133 -33.87 11.68 -4.43
N ASN A 134 -35.18 11.57 -4.66
CA ASN A 134 -35.79 11.87 -5.97
C ASN A 134 -35.58 13.36 -6.32
N ILE A 135 -34.52 13.67 -7.06
CA ILE A 135 -34.50 14.81 -7.99
C ILE A 135 -34.55 14.15 -9.37
N THR A 136 -35.72 13.78 -9.88
CA THR A 136 -36.70 14.68 -10.48
C THR A 136 -38.06 14.01 -10.45
N GLY A 137 -39.13 14.80 -10.28
CA GLY A 137 -40.48 14.29 -10.53
C GLY A 137 -40.59 13.85 -11.98
N ASP A 138 -40.96 12.59 -12.18
CA ASP A 138 -41.96 12.20 -13.17
C ASP A 138 -42.60 10.91 -12.66
N GLU A 139 -43.92 10.98 -12.55
CA GLU A 139 -44.82 9.90 -12.18
C GLU A 139 -44.84 8.85 -13.31
N ASP A 140 -45.26 7.63 -12.95
CA ASP A 140 -45.56 6.50 -13.85
C ASP A 140 -44.41 5.66 -14.42
N ALA A 141 -44.13 4.54 -13.75
CA ALA A 141 -43.80 3.28 -14.42
C ALA A 141 -44.33 2.10 -13.61
N THR A 142 -45.54 1.67 -13.98
CA THR A 142 -46.20 0.44 -13.54
C THR A 142 -45.33 -0.79 -13.81
N ALA A 143 -45.19 -1.64 -12.80
CA ALA A 143 -44.60 -2.96 -12.89
C ALA A 143 -45.51 -3.88 -13.72
N ASP A 144 -45.09 -4.19 -14.96
CA ASP A 144 -45.38 -5.43 -15.68
C ASP A 144 -44.66 -5.38 -17.04
N GLY A 145 -43.52 -6.05 -17.13
CA GLY A 145 -42.76 -6.23 -18.38
C GLY A 145 -42.00 -7.56 -18.34
N PRO A 146 -41.87 -8.30 -19.46
CA PRO A 146 -41.25 -9.61 -19.48
C PRO A 146 -39.77 -9.51 -19.12
N LEU A 147 -39.29 -10.44 -18.29
CA LEU A 147 -37.88 -10.63 -17.96
C LEU A 147 -37.06 -10.78 -19.26
N ASP A 148 -36.37 -9.71 -19.65
CA ASP A 148 -35.52 -9.66 -20.83
C ASP A 148 -34.19 -10.38 -20.54
N ASP A 149 -33.74 -11.17 -21.52
CA ASP A 149 -32.55 -12.04 -21.53
C ASP A 149 -31.21 -11.28 -21.44
N SER A 150 -31.22 -10.02 -20.98
CA SER A 150 -30.05 -9.18 -20.74
C SER A 150 -29.45 -9.35 -19.34
N GLN A 151 -30.01 -10.26 -18.52
CA GLN A 151 -29.53 -10.63 -17.18
C GLN A 151 -28.33 -11.63 -17.20
N GLU A 152 -27.88 -12.06 -18.38
CA GLU A 152 -26.71 -12.97 -18.53
C GLU A 152 -25.34 -12.27 -18.43
N LEU A 153 -25.28 -10.94 -18.35
CA LEU A 153 -24.03 -10.21 -18.10
C LEU A 153 -23.85 -9.74 -16.66
N ALA A 154 -24.73 -10.09 -15.73
CA ALA A 154 -24.66 -9.63 -14.34
C ALA A 154 -23.44 -10.23 -13.63
N GLY A 155 -22.33 -9.50 -13.61
CA GLY A 155 -21.35 -9.69 -12.55
C GLY A 155 -22.03 -9.54 -11.19
N CYS A 156 -21.63 -10.34 -10.20
CA CYS A 156 -22.02 -10.07 -8.81
C CYS A 156 -21.82 -8.61 -8.43
N CYS A 157 -22.59 -8.19 -7.43
CA CYS A 157 -22.41 -6.92 -6.75
C CYS A 157 -22.63 -5.74 -7.69
N SER A 158 -23.91 -5.47 -7.98
CA SER A 158 -24.42 -4.32 -8.74
C SER A 158 -23.48 -3.91 -9.89
N ASP A 159 -23.68 -4.53 -11.05
CA ASP A 159 -22.84 -4.35 -12.24
C ASP A 159 -22.91 -2.93 -12.85
N ARG A 160 -23.72 -2.05 -12.26
CA ARG A 160 -23.70 -0.62 -12.53
C ARG A 160 -23.69 0.13 -11.20
N VAL A 161 -22.60 0.86 -10.97
CA VAL A 161 -22.67 2.07 -10.16
C VAL A 161 -23.54 3.04 -10.96
N SER A 162 -24.85 2.97 -10.81
CA SER A 162 -25.66 4.14 -11.17
C SER A 162 -25.31 5.23 -10.16
N GLU A 163 -25.48 6.50 -10.52
CA GLU A 163 -25.33 7.62 -9.56
C GLU A 163 -26.22 7.46 -8.30
N ILE A 164 -27.12 6.47 -8.30
CA ILE A 164 -28.11 6.15 -7.28
C ILE A 164 -27.62 5.05 -6.30
N THR A 165 -26.61 4.24 -6.66
CA THR A 165 -26.09 3.20 -5.76
C THR A 165 -24.91 3.70 -4.91
N SER A 166 -25.12 3.80 -3.61
CA SER A 166 -24.12 4.28 -2.64
C SER A 166 -23.02 3.27 -2.28
N TRP A 167 -23.16 2.01 -2.70
CA TRP A 167 -22.28 0.92 -2.27
C TRP A 167 -21.87 -0.02 -3.41
N SER A 168 -20.79 -0.77 -3.18
CA SER A 168 -20.39 -1.87 -4.07
C SER A 168 -19.51 -2.89 -3.35
N CYS A 169 -19.17 -3.98 -4.03
CA CYS A 169 -18.32 -5.04 -3.46
C CYS A 169 -17.04 -5.26 -4.27
N HIS A 170 -16.07 -5.92 -3.64
CA HIS A 170 -14.78 -6.29 -4.22
C HIS A 170 -14.41 -7.67 -3.68
N SER A 171 -14.52 -8.68 -4.54
CA SER A 171 -14.46 -10.09 -4.16
C SER A 171 -13.60 -10.89 -5.12
N PRO A 172 -12.80 -11.87 -4.66
CA PRO A 172 -12.07 -12.77 -5.56
C PRO A 172 -13.00 -13.59 -6.46
N LEU A 173 -14.26 -13.83 -6.04
CA LEU A 173 -15.23 -14.59 -6.84
C LEU A 173 -15.62 -13.87 -8.14
N MET A 174 -15.31 -12.57 -8.24
CA MET A 174 -15.46 -11.81 -9.47
C MET A 174 -14.61 -12.38 -10.62
N TYR A 175 -13.51 -13.11 -10.39
CA TYR A 175 -12.75 -13.76 -11.50
C TYR A 175 -13.62 -14.71 -12.34
N TRP A 176 -14.69 -15.25 -11.75
CA TRP A 176 -15.65 -16.15 -12.39
C TRP A 176 -17.04 -15.53 -12.55
N ASN A 177 -17.15 -14.19 -12.52
CA ASN A 177 -18.43 -13.48 -12.51
C ASN A 177 -19.36 -13.91 -11.34
N CYS A 178 -18.81 -14.48 -10.27
CA CYS A 178 -19.57 -15.22 -9.24
C CYS A 178 -20.50 -16.31 -9.74
N SER A 179 -20.25 -16.84 -10.92
CA SER A 179 -21.03 -17.95 -11.43
C SER A 179 -20.48 -19.24 -10.82
N LEU A 180 -21.32 -19.97 -10.09
CA LEU A 180 -20.97 -21.30 -9.59
C LEU A 180 -20.59 -22.25 -10.74
N PRO A 181 -21.34 -22.32 -11.86
CA PRO A 181 -20.93 -23.10 -13.02
C PRO A 181 -19.57 -22.71 -13.59
N ALA A 182 -19.26 -21.41 -13.67
CA ALA A 182 -17.97 -20.95 -14.19
C ALA A 182 -16.80 -21.30 -13.26
N LEU A 183 -17.04 -21.29 -11.95
CA LEU A 183 -16.08 -21.68 -10.94
C LEU A 183 -15.83 -23.20 -10.93
N GLU A 184 -16.89 -24.01 -11.00
CA GLU A 184 -16.77 -25.48 -10.98
C GLU A 184 -16.23 -26.05 -12.29
N GLY A 185 -16.45 -25.35 -13.40
CA GLY A 185 -15.88 -25.68 -14.70
C GLY A 185 -14.40 -25.30 -14.85
N ASP A 186 -13.82 -24.56 -13.90
CA ASP A 186 -12.42 -24.12 -13.97
C ASP A 186 -11.47 -25.20 -13.45
N GLY A 187 -10.71 -25.80 -14.38
CA GLY A 187 -9.67 -26.78 -14.07
C GLY A 187 -8.35 -26.19 -13.59
N ASP A 188 -8.13 -24.87 -13.75
CA ASP A 188 -6.89 -24.18 -13.35
C ASP A 188 -7.19 -22.79 -12.76
N VAL A 189 -7.72 -22.80 -11.53
CA VAL A 189 -8.02 -21.61 -10.72
C VAL A 189 -6.84 -20.63 -10.66
N LEU A 190 -5.62 -21.14 -10.49
CA LEU A 190 -4.42 -20.31 -10.41
C LEU A 190 -4.09 -19.68 -11.77
N GLY A 191 -4.25 -20.43 -12.86
CA GLY A 191 -4.12 -19.92 -14.23
C GLY A 191 -5.12 -18.80 -14.53
N THR A 192 -6.37 -18.98 -14.15
CA THR A 192 -7.44 -17.98 -14.32
C THR A 192 -7.11 -16.68 -13.56
N ILE A 193 -6.78 -16.78 -12.28
CA ILE A 193 -6.41 -15.60 -11.46
C ILE A 193 -5.17 -14.90 -12.05
N ASN A 194 -4.12 -15.65 -12.39
CA ASN A 194 -2.85 -15.08 -12.82
C ASN A 194 -2.89 -14.50 -14.24
N SER A 195 -3.81 -14.95 -15.10
CA SER A 195 -4.04 -14.43 -16.45
C SER A 195 -4.89 -13.15 -16.44
N GLN A 196 -5.82 -13.01 -15.50
CA GLN A 196 -6.76 -11.89 -15.42
C GLN A 196 -6.22 -10.68 -14.62
N ARG A 197 -4.96 -10.28 -14.85
CA ARG A 197 -4.30 -9.18 -14.09
C ARG A 197 -4.96 -7.81 -14.26
N GLY A 198 -5.58 -7.57 -15.41
CA GLY A 198 -6.24 -6.30 -15.75
C GLY A 198 -7.70 -6.25 -15.34
N ARG A 199 -8.24 -7.34 -14.76
CA ARG A 199 -9.65 -7.41 -14.37
C ARG A 199 -9.95 -6.33 -13.34
N ARG A 200 -11.13 -5.74 -13.47
CA ARG A 200 -11.60 -4.69 -12.56
C ARG A 200 -12.87 -5.13 -11.85
N SER A 201 -13.06 -4.64 -10.64
CA SER A 201 -14.32 -4.72 -9.91
C SER A 201 -15.31 -3.66 -10.40
N SER A 202 -16.53 -3.72 -9.89
CA SER A 202 -17.62 -2.76 -10.13
C SER A 202 -17.25 -1.30 -9.80
N TYR A 203 -16.30 -1.05 -8.87
CA TYR A 203 -15.74 0.28 -8.60
C TYR A 203 -14.57 0.66 -9.51
N ASN A 204 -14.34 -0.07 -10.60
CA ASN A 204 -13.21 0.13 -11.52
C ASN A 204 -11.84 -0.05 -10.84
N PHE A 205 -11.79 -0.73 -9.70
CA PHE A 205 -10.54 -1.09 -9.03
C PHE A 205 -9.98 -2.36 -9.63
N THR A 206 -8.67 -2.40 -9.87
CA THR A 206 -8.03 -3.63 -10.31
C THR A 206 -8.21 -4.72 -9.27
N LEU A 207 -8.72 -5.88 -9.69
CA LEU A 207 -8.87 -7.08 -8.89
C LEU A 207 -7.51 -7.74 -8.72
N GLN A 208 -6.66 -7.11 -7.92
CA GLN A 208 -5.32 -7.59 -7.65
C GLN A 208 -5.37 -8.69 -6.60
N PRO A 209 -4.63 -9.80 -6.75
CA PRO A 209 -4.51 -10.83 -5.71
C PRO A 209 -4.14 -10.27 -4.34
N LEU A 210 -3.40 -9.15 -4.31
CA LEU A 210 -3.02 -8.47 -3.09
C LEU A 210 -4.21 -7.90 -2.28
N SER A 211 -5.30 -7.51 -2.93
CA SER A 211 -6.47 -6.92 -2.24
C SER A 211 -7.56 -7.94 -1.91
N VAL A 212 -7.63 -9.06 -2.64
CA VAL A 212 -8.73 -10.06 -2.51
C VAL A 212 -8.33 -11.37 -1.83
N PHE A 213 -7.06 -11.58 -1.50
CA PHE A 213 -6.59 -12.74 -0.76
C PHE A 213 -5.79 -12.33 0.48
N ALA A 214 -5.62 -13.19 1.48
CA ALA A 214 -4.75 -12.99 2.63
C ALA A 214 -3.85 -14.22 2.87
N GLY A 215 -2.73 -14.05 3.59
CA GLY A 215 -1.73 -15.11 3.78
C GLY A 215 -1.20 -15.64 2.45
N LYS A 216 -0.72 -14.74 1.59
CA LYS A 216 -0.44 -15.01 0.17
C LYS A 216 0.98 -15.52 -0.03
N SER A 217 1.17 -16.45 -0.96
CA SER A 217 2.47 -16.90 -1.45
C SER A 217 2.61 -16.62 -2.94
N PHE A 218 3.78 -16.12 -3.36
CA PHE A 218 4.05 -15.70 -4.73
C PHE A 218 5.35 -16.32 -5.27
N ASN A 219 5.36 -16.61 -6.57
CA ASN A 219 6.58 -16.80 -7.35
C ASN A 219 6.71 -15.62 -8.34
N GLY A 220 7.58 -14.67 -8.02
CA GLY A 220 7.65 -13.40 -8.73
C GLY A 220 6.32 -12.66 -8.68
N THR A 221 5.65 -12.51 -9.83
CA THR A 221 4.35 -11.82 -9.95
C THR A 221 3.14 -12.76 -9.99
N ARG A 222 3.35 -14.07 -9.83
CA ARG A 222 2.29 -15.08 -9.92
C ARG A 222 1.90 -15.54 -8.52
N LEU A 223 0.60 -15.50 -8.23
CA LEU A 223 0.03 -16.10 -7.03
C LEU A 223 0.21 -17.62 -7.10
N LEU A 224 0.68 -18.22 -6.01
CA LEU A 224 0.79 -19.67 -5.85
C LEU A 224 -0.27 -20.22 -4.91
N ALA A 225 -0.53 -19.52 -3.81
CA ALA A 225 -1.42 -19.96 -2.75
C ALA A 225 -1.87 -18.79 -1.87
N ALA A 226 -2.93 -19.02 -1.10
CA ALA A 226 -3.46 -18.08 -0.13
C ALA A 226 -4.09 -18.83 1.07
N ASP A 227 -4.08 -18.21 2.25
CA ASP A 227 -4.73 -18.72 3.46
C ASP A 227 -6.22 -18.33 3.55
N ALA A 228 -6.60 -17.19 2.97
CA ALA A 228 -7.99 -16.74 2.97
C ALA A 228 -8.38 -15.93 1.74
N LEU A 229 -9.68 -15.93 1.44
CA LEU A 229 -10.35 -15.01 0.53
C LEU A 229 -10.82 -13.79 1.32
N VAL A 230 -10.70 -12.60 0.73
CA VAL A 230 -11.11 -11.34 1.32
C VAL A 230 -12.19 -10.72 0.45
N ILE A 231 -13.42 -10.68 0.97
CA ILE A 231 -14.55 -10.01 0.35
C ILE A 231 -14.72 -8.67 1.05
N THR A 232 -14.66 -7.58 0.30
CA THR A 232 -14.77 -6.21 0.83
C THR A 232 -16.01 -5.53 0.26
N ILE A 233 -16.74 -4.82 1.11
CA ILE A 233 -17.85 -3.95 0.73
C ILE A 233 -17.41 -2.51 1.01
N PHE A 234 -17.73 -1.64 0.06
CA PHE A 234 -17.50 -0.20 0.14
C PHE A 234 -18.85 0.50 0.15
N ASP A 235 -19.05 1.42 1.10
CA ASP A 235 -20.23 2.28 1.18
C ASP A 235 -19.79 3.73 1.28
N ARG A 236 -20.31 4.59 0.40
CA ARG A 236 -20.00 6.03 0.34
C ARG A 236 -21.05 6.91 1.02
N ALA A 237 -22.26 6.41 1.30
CA ALA A 237 -23.35 7.23 1.82
C ALA A 237 -23.53 7.15 3.34
N GLY A 238 -22.84 6.21 4.01
CA GLY A 238 -22.89 6.05 5.45
C GLY A 238 -24.22 5.49 5.95
N GLY A 239 -24.15 4.60 6.93
CA GLY A 239 -25.28 4.22 7.78
C GLY A 239 -26.00 2.94 7.39
N SER A 240 -26.66 2.85 6.23
CA SER A 240 -27.66 1.77 6.04
C SER A 240 -27.07 0.43 5.55
N ILE A 241 -26.07 0.48 4.67
CA ILE A 241 -25.49 -0.72 4.05
C ILE A 241 -24.63 -1.50 5.05
N ALA A 242 -23.88 -0.79 5.88
CA ALA A 242 -23.10 -1.40 6.95
C ALA A 242 -23.98 -2.11 7.98
N GLU A 243 -25.09 -1.50 8.38
CA GLU A 243 -26.05 -2.10 9.32
C GLU A 243 -26.71 -3.35 8.74
N GLU A 244 -27.11 -3.30 7.47
CA GLU A 244 -27.69 -4.46 6.77
C GLU A 244 -26.68 -5.60 6.64
N PHE A 245 -25.43 -5.28 6.34
CA PHE A 245 -24.34 -6.26 6.31
C PHE A 245 -24.15 -6.92 7.68
N ASP A 246 -24.05 -6.13 8.75
CA ASP A 246 -23.90 -6.65 10.10
C ASP A 246 -25.13 -7.48 10.52
N ARG A 247 -26.34 -7.07 10.14
CA ARG A 247 -27.58 -7.81 10.41
C ARG A 247 -27.58 -9.17 9.73
N ARG A 248 -27.22 -9.23 8.44
CA ARG A 248 -27.11 -10.48 7.68
C ARG A 248 -25.98 -11.37 8.18
N SER A 249 -24.85 -10.79 8.57
CA SER A 249 -23.73 -11.53 9.17
C SER A 249 -24.10 -12.21 10.48
N ARG A 250 -24.79 -11.50 11.38
CA ARG A 250 -25.34 -12.08 12.62
C ARG A 250 -26.37 -13.18 12.36
N ARG A 251 -27.20 -13.03 11.32
CA ARG A 251 -28.16 -14.07 10.91
C ARG A 251 -27.41 -15.31 10.40
N LEU A 252 -26.45 -15.11 9.50
CA LEU A 252 -25.65 -16.19 8.95
C LEU A 252 -24.90 -16.99 10.02
N ALA A 253 -24.28 -16.29 10.98
CA ALA A 253 -23.57 -16.93 12.08
C ALA A 253 -24.48 -17.77 13.00
N ARG A 254 -25.76 -17.41 13.13
CA ARG A 254 -26.74 -18.21 13.89
C ARG A 254 -27.21 -19.42 13.09
N ASP A 255 -27.62 -19.18 11.85
CA ASP A 255 -28.33 -20.18 11.03
C ASP A 255 -27.38 -21.26 10.49
N ALA A 256 -26.09 -20.95 10.30
CA ALA A 256 -25.08 -21.84 9.73
C ALA A 256 -23.94 -22.19 10.70
N SER A 257 -24.18 -22.09 12.01
CA SER A 257 -23.16 -22.37 13.05
C SER A 257 -22.66 -23.82 13.04
N ASP A 258 -23.48 -24.76 12.54
CA ASP A 258 -23.10 -26.18 12.39
C ASP A 258 -22.29 -26.45 11.11
N GLU A 259 -22.36 -25.55 10.12
CA GLU A 259 -21.73 -25.70 8.81
C GLU A 259 -20.35 -25.02 8.76
N TRP A 260 -20.23 -23.84 9.38
CA TRP A 260 -19.01 -23.02 9.34
C TRP A 260 -18.64 -22.45 10.71
N ASN A 261 -17.33 -22.25 10.91
CA ASN A 261 -16.80 -21.61 12.11
C ASN A 261 -16.68 -20.09 11.89
N PHE A 262 -17.40 -19.30 12.68
CA PHE A 262 -17.40 -17.85 12.59
C PHE A 262 -16.46 -17.21 13.62
N TYR A 263 -15.72 -16.19 13.18
CA TYR A 263 -14.88 -15.37 14.04
C TYR A 263 -15.17 -13.90 13.78
N PRO A 264 -15.81 -13.17 14.72
CA PRO A 264 -16.40 -13.65 15.99
C PRO A 264 -17.52 -14.67 15.80
N ALA A 265 -17.75 -15.50 16.82
CA ALA A 265 -18.89 -16.42 16.87
C ALA A 265 -20.24 -15.69 16.81
N SER A 266 -20.31 -14.43 17.22
CA SER A 266 -21.52 -13.60 17.12
C SER A 266 -21.83 -13.10 15.71
N GLY A 267 -20.88 -13.20 14.76
CA GLY A 267 -21.02 -12.62 13.42
C GLY A 267 -21.10 -11.10 13.41
N SER A 268 -20.64 -10.42 14.46
CA SER A 268 -20.66 -8.95 14.58
C SER A 268 -19.27 -8.35 14.41
N THR A 269 -19.14 -7.21 13.76
CA THR A 269 -17.86 -6.49 13.70
C THR A 269 -17.39 -6.08 15.11
N TYR A 270 -16.15 -6.42 15.49
CA TYR A 270 -15.65 -6.22 16.87
C TYR A 270 -15.44 -4.75 17.24
N ARG A 271 -15.13 -3.88 16.27
CA ARG A 271 -14.89 -2.43 16.40
C ARG A 271 -14.75 -1.83 14.99
N SER A 272 -15.53 -0.80 14.66
CA SER A 272 -15.20 0.11 13.56
C SER A 272 -14.07 1.04 14.02
N ARG A 273 -13.11 1.33 13.14
CA ARG A 273 -12.06 2.33 13.38
C ARG A 273 -12.07 3.28 12.20
N LEU A 274 -12.18 4.57 12.50
CA LEU A 274 -12.03 5.61 11.51
C LEU A 274 -10.53 5.85 11.26
N TYR A 275 -10.13 5.81 10.00
CA TYR A 275 -8.77 6.12 9.57
C TYR A 275 -8.79 7.38 8.73
N GLU A 276 -7.84 8.26 8.97
CA GLU A 276 -7.62 9.44 8.14
C GLU A 276 -6.50 9.15 7.15
N PHE A 277 -6.81 9.29 5.86
CA PHE A 277 -5.80 9.27 4.81
C PHE A 277 -5.30 10.69 4.56
N ARG A 278 -4.03 10.95 4.86
CA ARG A 278 -3.42 12.28 4.65
C ARG A 278 -2.42 12.23 3.51
N TYR A 279 -2.64 13.07 2.51
CA TYR A 279 -1.62 13.40 1.53
C TYR A 279 -0.84 14.63 2.04
N GLN A 280 0.40 14.43 2.45
CA GLN A 280 1.33 15.46 2.92
C GLN A 280 2.53 15.51 1.97
N PRO A 281 2.40 16.05 0.76
CA PRO A 281 3.56 16.29 -0.08
C PRO A 281 4.48 17.31 0.59
N MET A 282 5.78 17.18 0.37
CA MET A 282 6.73 18.22 0.75
C MET A 282 6.24 19.56 0.20
N SER A 283 6.03 20.53 1.07
CA SER A 283 5.58 21.83 0.59
C SER A 283 6.68 22.46 -0.27
N MET A 284 6.29 23.29 -1.24
CA MET A 284 7.27 24.05 -2.03
C MET A 284 8.18 24.88 -1.12
N ASN A 285 7.66 25.36 0.02
CA ASN A 285 8.44 26.09 1.02
C ASN A 285 9.51 25.21 1.67
N ASP A 286 9.20 23.95 1.99
CA ASP A 286 10.16 23.02 2.57
C ASP A 286 11.28 22.68 1.58
N ALA A 287 10.92 22.50 0.31
CA ALA A 287 11.89 22.27 -0.76
C ALA A 287 12.86 23.45 -0.91
N TRP A 288 12.35 24.68 -0.96
CA TRP A 288 13.18 25.89 -1.01
C TRP A 288 14.06 26.05 0.23
N THR A 289 13.54 25.70 1.42
CA THR A 289 14.29 25.74 2.67
C THR A 289 15.45 24.76 2.66
N LEU A 290 15.24 23.53 2.16
CA LEU A 290 16.33 22.56 1.98
C LEU A 290 17.36 23.04 0.97
N VAL A 291 16.94 23.52 -0.21
CA VAL A 291 17.85 24.05 -1.24
C VAL A 291 18.70 25.18 -0.66
N LEU A 292 18.09 26.10 0.08
CA LEU A 292 18.80 27.18 0.75
C LEU A 292 19.80 26.65 1.78
N ALA A 293 19.40 25.71 2.64
CA ALA A 293 20.26 25.13 3.66
C ALA A 293 21.49 24.42 3.06
N TYR A 294 21.30 23.60 2.02
CA TYR A 294 22.41 22.93 1.33
C TYR A 294 23.31 23.92 0.58
N SER A 295 22.73 24.96 -0.02
CA SER A 295 23.49 26.02 -0.70
C SER A 295 24.34 26.83 0.28
N LEU A 296 23.79 27.17 1.45
CA LEU A 296 24.52 27.86 2.52
C LEU A 296 25.64 26.98 3.08
N MET A 297 25.40 25.69 3.29
CA MET A 297 26.46 24.75 3.70
C MET A 297 27.57 24.67 2.65
N LEU A 298 27.22 24.55 1.37
CA LEU A 298 28.20 24.52 0.28
C LEU A 298 29.02 25.81 0.24
N PHE A 299 28.36 26.97 0.31
CA PHE A 299 29.03 28.27 0.33
C PHE A 299 29.95 28.42 1.54
N TYR A 300 29.49 28.01 2.72
CA TYR A 300 30.29 28.02 3.93
C TYR A 300 31.54 27.16 3.80
N VAL A 301 31.41 25.93 3.27
CA VAL A 301 32.55 25.03 3.03
C VAL A 301 33.53 25.67 2.05
N LEU A 302 33.06 26.20 0.92
CA LEU A 302 33.92 26.87 -0.07
C LEU A 302 34.66 28.08 0.55
N PHE A 303 33.95 28.92 1.31
CA PHE A 303 34.53 30.09 1.97
C PHE A 303 35.54 29.70 3.04
N SER A 304 35.26 28.67 3.84
CA SER A 304 36.17 28.16 4.87
C SER A 304 37.44 27.56 4.24
N LEU A 305 37.32 26.85 3.12
CA LEU A 305 38.47 26.27 2.42
C LEU A 305 39.40 27.34 1.81
N ARG A 306 38.89 28.54 1.44
CA ARG A 306 39.73 29.66 0.97
C ARG A 306 40.74 30.14 2.00
N LYS A 307 40.51 29.91 3.30
CA LYS A 307 41.43 30.29 4.39
C LYS A 307 42.61 29.31 4.56
N LEU A 308 42.59 28.16 3.90
CA LEU A 308 43.70 27.20 3.95
C LEU A 308 44.81 27.63 2.98
N LYS A 309 46.02 27.86 3.51
CA LYS A 309 47.22 28.27 2.74
C LYS A 309 47.55 27.36 1.54
N ALA A 310 47.11 26.10 1.56
CA ALA A 310 47.30 25.16 0.45
C ALA A 310 46.58 25.56 -0.85
N VAL A 311 45.47 26.31 -0.78
CA VAL A 311 44.70 26.76 -1.97
C VAL A 311 45.22 28.10 -2.50
N LYS A 312 45.90 28.90 -1.66
CA LYS A 312 46.42 30.21 -2.04
C LYS A 312 47.51 30.15 -3.12
N ASN A 313 48.20 29.02 -3.23
CA ASN A 313 49.30 28.83 -4.20
C ASN A 313 48.83 28.32 -5.58
N VAL A 314 47.59 27.82 -5.71
CA VAL A 314 47.06 27.35 -7.01
C VAL A 314 46.56 28.53 -7.86
N HIS A 315 46.11 29.61 -7.23
CA HIS A 315 45.62 30.80 -7.95
C HIS A 315 46.73 31.72 -8.49
N ILE A 316 48.00 31.44 -8.20
CA ILE A 316 49.14 32.26 -8.63
C ILE A 316 49.82 31.69 -9.91
N HIS A 317 49.39 30.52 -10.40
CA HIS A 317 49.94 29.91 -11.62
C HIS A 317 49.00 29.96 -12.85
N LEU A 318 47.92 30.76 -12.79
CA LEU A 318 46.96 30.92 -13.90
C LEU A 318 46.72 32.40 -14.28
N LEU A 319 47.74 33.24 -14.06
CA LEU A 319 47.92 34.55 -14.68
C LEU A 319 49.30 34.60 -15.33
#